data_AF-A0A936U2S4-F1
#
_entry.id   AF-A0A936U2S4-F1
#
_cell.length_a   1.000
_cell.length_b   1.000
_cell.length_c   1.000
_cell.angle_alpha   90.00
_cell.angle_beta   90.00
_cell.angle_gamma   90.00
#
_symmetry.space_group_name_H-M   'P 1'
#
loop_
_entity.id
_entity.type
_entity.pdbx_description
1 polymer ?
#
loop_
_entity_poly.entity_id
_entity_poly.type
_entity_poly.pdbx_seq_one_letter_code
_entity_poly.pdbx_strand_id
1 'polypeptide(L)'
;MEKFTDARNGEFLMANTAMPGTLALFEAHPNAKELLDTIKNIARTKLFVNREVESTELAGYNTITGILNHLKPLLELPANDFNRLVDYYLYLSDPVEYFAFEPKDVNPVHWRLFHLLPDKHIRAYIERLNEISFAPYSPNQMNASRQEWNARTHLIVDFVSGMTDHFAVETNQRLAGVRI
;
A
#
# COMPACT_ATOMS: atom_id res chain seq x y z
N MET A 1 -7.38 0.62 60.05
CA MET A 1 -6.07 1.27 60.17
C MET A 1 -5.43 1.16 58.80
N GLU A 2 -5.19 2.19 58.00
CA GLU A 2 -5.10 3.63 58.22
C GLU A 2 -5.65 4.33 56.97
N LYS A 3 -6.53 5.32 57.16
CA LYS A 3 -6.91 6.26 56.11
C LYS A 3 -5.86 7.37 56.12
N PHE A 4 -5.05 7.48 55.08
CA PHE A 4 -4.26 8.70 54.84
C PHE A 4 -5.09 9.63 53.96
N THR A 5 -5.74 10.59 54.61
CA THR A 5 -6.29 11.80 53.99
C THR A 5 -5.18 12.82 53.86
N ASP A 6 -4.77 13.18 52.64
CA ASP A 6 -4.11 14.46 52.37
C ASP A 6 -5.16 15.47 51.92
N ALA A 7 -5.33 16.52 52.71
CA ALA A 7 -6.40 17.51 52.64
C ALA A 7 -6.09 18.69 51.71
N ARG A 8 -5.32 18.49 50.62
CA ARG A 8 -4.90 19.61 49.75
C ARG A 8 -4.97 19.42 48.25
N ASN A 9 -5.44 18.28 47.75
CA ASN A 9 -5.70 18.12 46.31
C ASN A 9 -7.05 17.43 46.11
N GLY A 10 -8.02 18.16 45.55
CA GLY A 10 -9.32 17.61 45.18
C GLY A 10 -9.15 16.38 44.28
N GLU A 11 -9.71 15.27 44.73
CA GLU A 11 -10.05 14.04 44.01
C GLU A 11 -9.41 13.87 42.63
N PHE A 12 -8.29 13.14 42.58
CA PHE A 12 -7.77 12.58 41.34
C PHE A 12 -7.50 11.08 41.50
N LEU A 13 -8.44 10.31 42.03
CA LEU A 13 -8.39 8.85 41.96
C LEU A 13 -9.80 8.28 41.84
N MET A 14 -10.21 7.88 40.63
CA MET A 14 -10.36 6.47 40.24
C MET A 14 -11.03 6.33 38.87
N ALA A 15 -10.57 5.31 38.12
CA ALA A 15 -11.14 4.71 36.91
C ALA A 15 -10.83 5.35 35.55
N ASN A 16 -9.55 5.34 35.15
CA ASN A 16 -9.19 4.98 33.78
C ASN A 16 -7.72 4.54 33.71
N THR A 17 -7.38 3.43 34.38
CA THR A 17 -6.20 2.66 34.01
C THR A 17 -6.55 1.90 32.74
N ALA A 18 -6.53 2.59 31.59
CA ALA A 18 -6.62 1.92 30.31
C ALA A 18 -5.45 0.93 30.23
N MET A 19 -5.76 -0.34 29.91
CA MET A 19 -4.74 -1.31 29.54
C MET A 19 -3.93 -0.74 28.37
N PRO A 20 -2.62 -0.99 28.28
CA PRO A 20 -1.83 -0.58 27.13
C PRO A 20 -2.49 -1.09 25.84
N GLY A 21 -2.90 -0.17 24.96
CA GLY A 21 -3.46 -0.49 23.64
C GLY A 21 -4.98 -0.32 23.46
N THR A 22 -5.73 0.10 24.48
CA THR A 22 -7.21 0.20 24.35
C THR A 22 -7.76 1.64 24.24
N LEU A 23 -7.01 2.65 24.69
CA LEU A 23 -7.49 4.04 24.75
C LEU A 23 -6.48 4.99 24.10
N ALA A 24 -6.96 5.92 23.27
CA ALA A 24 -6.09 6.97 22.74
C ALA A 24 -5.71 7.92 23.89
N LEU A 25 -4.42 8.29 23.99
CA LEU A 25 -3.88 9.04 25.13
C LEU A 25 -4.65 10.34 25.47
N PHE A 26 -5.18 11.02 24.45
CA PHE A 26 -5.97 12.24 24.65
C PHE A 26 -7.34 12.00 25.29
N GLU A 27 -7.89 10.80 25.21
CA GLU A 27 -9.17 10.46 25.85
C GLU A 27 -9.03 10.38 27.38
N ALA A 28 -7.82 10.18 27.88
CA ALA A 28 -7.51 10.27 29.31
C ALA A 28 -7.38 11.72 29.81
N HIS A 29 -7.35 12.73 28.92
CA HIS A 29 -7.15 14.14 29.26
C HIS A 29 -8.20 15.05 28.59
N PRO A 30 -9.37 15.27 29.23
CA PRO A 30 -10.51 15.98 28.65
C PRO A 30 -10.18 17.37 28.09
N ASN A 31 -9.42 18.18 28.84
CA ASN A 31 -9.05 19.54 28.41
C ASN A 31 -8.14 19.55 27.18
N ALA A 32 -7.21 18.59 27.09
CA ALA A 32 -6.31 18.46 25.94
C ALA A 32 -7.06 17.96 24.69
N LYS A 33 -8.03 17.06 24.88
CA LYS A 33 -8.93 16.60 23.83
C LYS A 33 -9.80 17.74 23.29
N GLU A 34 -10.41 18.52 24.17
CA GLU A 34 -11.24 19.67 23.78
C GLU A 34 -10.45 20.70 22.97
N LEU A 35 -9.22 20.99 23.38
CA LEU A 35 -8.32 21.88 22.64
C LEU A 35 -7.98 21.31 21.25
N LEU A 36 -7.60 20.04 21.18
CA LEU A 36 -7.27 19.36 19.92
C LEU A 36 -8.48 19.35 18.96
N ASP A 37 -9.68 19.05 19.49
CA ASP A 37 -10.90 19.03 18.70
C ASP A 37 -11.28 20.42 18.20
N THR A 38 -11.07 21.46 19.02
CA THR A 38 -11.24 22.85 18.59
C THR A 38 -10.30 23.20 17.44
N ILE A 39 -9.01 22.86 17.53
CA ILE A 39 -8.03 23.09 16.46
C ILE A 39 -8.40 22.33 15.19
N LYS A 40 -8.78 21.05 15.31
CA LYS A 40 -9.25 20.24 14.17
C LYS A 40 -10.48 20.83 13.50
N ASN A 41 -11.43 21.35 14.28
CA ASN A 41 -12.64 21.98 13.75
C ASN A 41 -12.32 23.26 12.98
N ILE A 42 -11.39 24.08 13.46
CA ILE A 42 -10.93 25.26 12.74
C ILE A 42 -10.25 24.84 11.42
N ALA A 43 -9.34 23.85 11.46
CA ALA A 43 -8.68 23.35 10.25
C ALA A 43 -9.69 22.81 9.22
N ARG A 44 -10.66 21.99 9.66
CA ARG A 44 -11.71 21.44 8.78
C ARG A 44 -12.60 22.52 8.17
N THR A 45 -12.96 23.55 8.93
CA THR A 45 -13.92 24.56 8.45
C THR A 45 -13.28 25.71 7.68
N LYS A 46 -11.97 25.92 7.83
CA LYS A 46 -11.26 27.08 7.25
C LYS A 46 -10.08 26.73 6.35
N LEU A 47 -9.36 25.64 6.63
CA LEU A 47 -8.15 25.27 5.88
C LEU A 47 -8.47 24.24 4.78
N PHE A 48 -9.12 23.12 5.13
CA PHE A 48 -9.36 22.01 4.20
C PHE A 48 -10.47 22.27 3.17
N VAL A 49 -11.32 23.28 3.40
CA VAL A 49 -12.36 23.72 2.45
C VAL A 49 -11.80 24.72 1.41
N ASN A 50 -10.51 25.04 1.47
CA ASN A 50 -9.90 25.87 0.45
C ASN A 50 -9.87 25.11 -0.89
N ARG A 51 -10.36 25.75 -1.95
CA ARG A 51 -10.38 25.23 -3.32
C ARG A 51 -9.03 24.70 -3.80
N GLU A 52 -7.91 25.30 -3.39
CA GLU A 52 -6.57 24.81 -3.74
C GLU A 52 -6.28 23.44 -3.12
N VAL A 53 -6.70 23.23 -1.87
CA VAL A 53 -6.57 21.94 -1.17
C VAL A 53 -7.46 20.91 -1.84
N GLU A 54 -8.75 21.21 -2.03
CA GLU A 54 -9.70 20.32 -2.70
C GLU A 54 -9.24 19.93 -4.12
N SER A 55 -8.74 20.90 -4.89
CA SER A 55 -8.21 20.66 -6.23
C SER A 55 -6.99 19.73 -6.18
N THR A 56 -6.14 19.87 -5.17
CA THR A 56 -4.97 19.00 -4.97
C THR A 56 -5.40 17.58 -4.59
N GLU A 57 -6.39 17.43 -3.70
CA GLU A 57 -6.96 16.13 -3.32
C GLU A 57 -7.61 15.42 -4.52
N LEU A 58 -8.40 16.14 -5.33
CA LEU A 58 -9.00 15.61 -6.55
C LEU A 58 -7.95 15.20 -7.59
N ALA A 59 -6.89 15.99 -7.74
CA ALA A 59 -5.77 15.65 -8.62
C ALA A 59 -5.04 14.38 -8.13
N GLY A 60 -4.81 14.25 -6.83
CA GLY A 60 -4.25 13.05 -6.21
C GLY A 60 -5.11 11.82 -6.46
N TYR A 61 -6.41 11.91 -6.18
CA TYR A 61 -7.37 10.82 -6.40
C TYR A 61 -7.38 10.34 -7.87
N ASN A 62 -7.45 11.27 -8.82
CA ASN A 62 -7.43 10.94 -10.24
C ASN A 62 -6.08 10.36 -10.69
N THR A 63 -4.98 10.83 -10.11
CA THR A 63 -3.64 10.31 -10.40
C THR A 63 -3.51 8.85 -9.97
N ILE A 64 -3.85 8.53 -8.73
CA ILE A 64 -3.77 7.15 -8.22
C ILE A 64 -4.74 6.24 -8.98
N THR A 65 -5.97 6.70 -9.22
CA THR A 65 -6.96 5.95 -10.01
C THR A 65 -6.46 5.69 -11.44
N GLY A 66 -5.84 6.68 -12.08
CA GLY A 66 -5.26 6.55 -13.41
C GLY A 66 -4.14 5.50 -13.46
N ILE A 67 -3.20 5.56 -12.54
CA ILE A 67 -2.10 4.58 -12.46
C ILE A 67 -2.64 3.17 -12.26
N LEU A 68 -3.59 2.97 -11.34
CA LEU A 68 -4.21 1.67 -11.11
C LEU A 68 -4.95 1.15 -12.35
N ASN A 69 -5.64 2.02 -13.09
CA ASN A 69 -6.27 1.65 -14.36
C ASN A 69 -5.26 1.25 -15.43
N HIS A 70 -4.09 1.91 -15.49
CA HIS A 70 -3.01 1.54 -16.41
C HIS A 70 -2.34 0.21 -16.02
N LEU A 71 -2.25 -0.11 -14.73
CA LEU A 71 -1.68 -1.37 -14.23
C LEU A 71 -2.69 -2.53 -14.18
N LYS A 72 -3.99 -2.24 -14.27
CA LYS A 72 -5.08 -3.23 -14.31
C LYS A 72 -4.84 -4.42 -15.25
N PRO A 73 -4.30 -4.25 -16.48
CA PRO A 73 -4.01 -5.39 -17.35
C PRO A 73 -3.11 -6.45 -16.71
N LEU A 74 -2.19 -6.07 -15.82
CA LEU A 74 -1.34 -7.02 -15.08
C LEU A 74 -2.14 -7.86 -14.07
N LEU A 75 -3.19 -7.30 -13.47
CA LEU A 75 -4.07 -8.00 -12.53
C LEU A 75 -5.06 -8.94 -13.23
N GLU A 76 -5.45 -8.62 -14.46
CA GLU A 76 -6.40 -9.42 -15.26
C GLU A 76 -5.72 -10.58 -16.00
N LEU A 77 -4.39 -10.60 -16.05
CA LEU A 77 -3.64 -11.69 -16.66
C LEU A 77 -3.89 -13.04 -15.97
N PRO A 78 -4.04 -14.14 -16.73
CA PRO A 78 -3.94 -15.48 -16.18
C PRO A 78 -2.61 -15.67 -15.42
N ALA A 79 -2.63 -16.45 -14.34
CA ALA A 79 -1.44 -16.70 -13.51
C ALA A 79 -0.24 -17.20 -14.32
N ASN A 80 -0.47 -18.10 -15.28
CA ASN A 80 0.59 -18.61 -16.15
C ASN A 80 1.22 -17.50 -17.01
N ASP A 81 0.42 -16.58 -17.53
CA ASP A 81 0.92 -15.49 -18.37
C ASP A 81 1.65 -14.43 -17.55
N PHE A 82 1.21 -14.19 -16.31
CA PHE A 82 1.94 -13.32 -15.38
C PHE A 82 3.28 -13.96 -14.97
N ASN A 83 3.30 -15.26 -14.69
CA ASN A 83 4.55 -15.98 -14.39
C ASN A 83 5.54 -15.92 -15.55
N ARG A 84 5.08 -15.95 -16.81
CA ARG A 84 5.97 -15.72 -17.97
C ARG A 84 6.64 -14.34 -17.95
N LEU A 85 5.99 -13.30 -17.43
CA LEU A 85 6.62 -11.98 -17.24
C LEU A 85 7.73 -12.05 -16.19
N VAL A 86 7.49 -12.80 -15.10
CA VAL A 86 8.44 -12.99 -14.01
C VAL A 86 9.65 -13.81 -14.49
N ASP A 87 9.41 -14.92 -15.19
CA ASP A 87 10.45 -15.76 -15.77
C ASP A 87 11.32 -14.95 -16.74
N TYR A 88 10.70 -14.11 -17.57
CA TYR A 88 11.43 -13.24 -18.48
C TYR A 88 12.28 -12.20 -17.74
N TYR A 89 11.75 -11.61 -16.67
CA TYR A 89 12.49 -10.69 -15.81
C TYR A 89 13.70 -11.36 -15.14
N LEU A 90 13.54 -12.58 -14.65
CA LEU A 90 14.63 -13.37 -14.06
C LEU A 90 15.69 -13.73 -15.10
N TYR A 91 15.27 -14.13 -16.30
CA TYR A 91 16.18 -14.37 -17.43
C TYR A 91 17.02 -13.15 -17.79
N LEU A 92 16.42 -11.95 -17.83
CA LEU A 92 17.17 -10.72 -18.10
C LEU A 92 18.13 -10.35 -16.96
N SER A 93 17.85 -10.79 -15.73
CA SER A 93 18.67 -10.51 -14.55
C SER A 93 19.86 -11.48 -14.44
N ASP A 94 19.67 -12.76 -14.74
CA ASP A 94 20.71 -13.78 -14.79
C ASP A 94 20.45 -14.79 -15.93
N PRO A 95 20.96 -14.54 -17.15
CA PRO A 95 20.69 -15.40 -18.29
C PRO A 95 21.26 -16.83 -18.17
N VAL A 96 22.24 -17.05 -17.29
CA VAL A 96 22.93 -18.35 -17.16
C VAL A 96 22.06 -19.35 -16.39
N GLU A 97 21.33 -18.86 -15.39
CA GLU A 97 20.43 -19.69 -14.57
C GLU A 97 19.11 -20.02 -15.31
N TYR A 98 18.62 -19.12 -16.19
CA TYR A 98 17.28 -19.19 -16.79
C TYR A 98 17.27 -19.45 -18.31
N PHE A 99 18.23 -20.21 -18.83
CA PHE A 99 18.56 -20.38 -20.27
C PHE A 99 17.44 -20.86 -21.22
N ALA A 100 16.26 -21.24 -20.71
CA ALA A 100 15.20 -21.91 -21.47
C ALA A 100 14.00 -21.02 -21.87
N PHE A 101 14.06 -19.70 -21.66
CA PHE A 101 12.93 -18.80 -21.96
C PHE A 101 12.99 -18.23 -23.39
N GLU A 102 11.90 -18.37 -24.16
CA GLU A 102 11.75 -17.72 -25.46
C GLU A 102 10.88 -16.45 -25.37
N PRO A 103 11.43 -15.25 -25.65
CA PRO A 103 10.72 -13.96 -25.48
C PRO A 103 9.48 -13.78 -26.36
N LYS A 104 9.28 -14.63 -27.37
CA LYS A 104 8.22 -14.51 -28.38
C LYS A 104 6.81 -14.68 -27.81
N ASP A 105 6.70 -15.23 -26.61
CA ASP A 105 5.42 -15.53 -25.96
C ASP A 105 4.93 -14.41 -25.03
N VAL A 106 5.68 -13.32 -24.89
CA VAL A 106 5.34 -12.22 -23.97
C VAL A 106 4.68 -11.07 -24.72
N ASN A 107 3.48 -10.68 -24.28
CA ASN A 107 2.82 -9.48 -24.80
C ASN A 107 3.69 -8.22 -24.52
N PRO A 108 4.11 -7.45 -25.54
CA PRO A 108 5.01 -6.32 -25.34
C PRO A 108 4.46 -5.20 -24.45
N VAL A 109 3.14 -5.02 -24.40
CA VAL A 109 2.50 -4.01 -23.55
C VAL A 109 2.56 -4.46 -22.09
N HIS A 110 2.20 -5.72 -21.81
CA HIS A 110 2.30 -6.28 -20.46
C HIS A 110 3.73 -6.29 -19.96
N TRP A 111 4.70 -6.61 -20.81
CA TRP A 111 6.10 -6.54 -20.44
C TRP A 111 6.53 -5.13 -20.04
N ARG A 112 6.20 -4.11 -20.84
CA ARG A 112 6.55 -2.72 -20.53
C ARG A 112 5.89 -2.22 -19.24
N LEU A 113 4.65 -2.63 -18.98
CA LEU A 113 3.97 -2.33 -17.72
C LEU A 113 4.62 -3.06 -16.53
N PHE A 114 5.00 -4.33 -16.70
CA PHE A 114 5.69 -5.10 -15.67
C PHE A 114 7.07 -4.49 -15.36
N HIS A 115 7.81 -4.06 -16.39
CA HIS A 115 9.12 -3.44 -16.25
C HIS A 115 9.07 -2.04 -15.60
N LEU A 116 7.88 -1.43 -15.49
CA LEU A 116 7.70 -0.22 -14.70
C LEU A 116 7.83 -0.50 -13.20
N LEU A 117 7.57 -1.73 -12.76
CA LEU A 117 7.58 -2.12 -11.35
C LEU A 117 9.03 -2.20 -10.84
N PRO A 118 9.37 -1.54 -9.73
CA PRO A 118 10.72 -1.60 -9.17
C PRO A 118 11.11 -3.01 -8.69
N ASP A 119 12.37 -3.38 -8.94
CA ASP A 119 12.95 -4.70 -8.60
C ASP A 119 12.63 -5.17 -7.18
N LYS A 120 12.67 -4.26 -6.20
CA LYS A 120 12.41 -4.58 -4.78
C LYS A 120 11.01 -5.18 -4.57
N HIS A 121 10.01 -4.70 -5.29
CA HIS A 121 8.64 -5.21 -5.17
C HIS A 121 8.49 -6.54 -5.92
N ILE A 122 9.14 -6.68 -7.08
CA ILE A 122 9.16 -7.94 -7.84
C ILE A 122 9.82 -9.05 -7.00
N ARG A 123 10.94 -8.76 -6.33
CA ARG A 123 11.60 -9.69 -5.42
C ARG A 123 10.72 -10.08 -4.24
N ALA A 124 10.06 -9.12 -3.60
CA ALA A 124 9.11 -9.40 -2.51
C ALA A 124 7.95 -10.31 -2.96
N TYR A 125 7.45 -10.12 -4.19
CA TYR A 125 6.45 -11.01 -4.80
C TYR A 125 6.99 -12.45 -4.97
N ILE A 126 8.20 -12.61 -5.51
CA ILE A 126 8.83 -13.93 -5.72
C ILE A 126 9.08 -14.63 -4.36
N GLU A 127 9.62 -13.90 -3.39
CA GLU A 127 9.84 -14.41 -2.03
C GLU A 127 8.52 -14.89 -1.42
N ARG A 128 7.44 -14.12 -1.57
CA ARG A 128 6.11 -14.49 -1.08
C ARG A 128 5.60 -15.79 -1.71
N LEU A 129 5.80 -15.98 -3.01
CA LEU A 129 5.41 -17.23 -3.69
C LEU A 129 6.24 -18.43 -3.25
N ASN A 130 7.52 -18.22 -2.97
CA ASN A 130 8.39 -19.26 -2.43
C ASN A 130 7.90 -19.70 -1.04
N GLU A 131 7.59 -18.76 -0.14
CA GLU A 131 7.01 -19.06 1.18
C GLU A 131 5.73 -19.90 1.09
N ILE A 132 4.84 -19.54 0.15
CA ILE A 132 3.59 -20.28 -0.10
C ILE A 132 3.89 -21.71 -0.58
N SER A 133 4.88 -21.87 -1.46
CA SER A 133 5.25 -23.17 -2.05
C SER A 133 5.90 -24.11 -1.03
N PHE A 134 6.67 -23.58 -0.08
CA PHE A 134 7.34 -24.35 0.98
C PHE A 134 6.46 -24.58 2.22
N ALA A 135 5.22 -24.09 2.24
CA ALA A 135 4.32 -24.27 3.38
C ALA A 135 3.98 -25.76 3.61
N PRO A 136 3.94 -26.25 4.87
CA PRO A 136 3.75 -27.66 5.20
C PRO A 136 2.40 -28.24 4.74
N TYR A 137 1.45 -27.37 4.38
CA TYR A 137 0.18 -27.75 3.76
C TYR A 137 0.17 -27.21 2.34
N SER A 138 0.43 -28.09 1.36
CA SER A 138 0.36 -27.73 -0.04
C SER A 138 -1.06 -27.24 -0.36
N PRO A 139 -1.25 -25.99 -0.81
CA PRO A 139 -2.57 -25.48 -1.16
C PRO A 139 -3.14 -26.31 -2.32
N ASN A 140 -4.45 -26.58 -2.31
CA ASN A 140 -5.10 -27.03 -3.54
C ASN A 140 -4.95 -25.94 -4.63
N GLN A 141 -5.13 -26.32 -5.89
CA GLN A 141 -4.89 -25.43 -7.03
C GLN A 141 -5.66 -24.10 -6.92
N MET A 142 -6.92 -24.13 -6.46
CA MET A 142 -7.73 -22.92 -6.30
C MET A 142 -7.19 -21.98 -5.21
N ASN A 143 -6.65 -22.53 -4.11
CA ASN A 143 -6.02 -21.74 -3.06
C ASN A 143 -4.69 -21.15 -3.52
N ALA A 144 -3.89 -21.91 -4.28
CA ALA A 144 -2.64 -21.42 -4.84
C ALA A 144 -2.86 -20.22 -5.78
N SER A 145 -3.85 -20.30 -6.68
CA SER A 145 -4.18 -19.18 -7.58
C SER A 145 -4.67 -17.93 -6.83
N ARG A 146 -5.44 -18.09 -5.74
CA ARG A 146 -5.88 -16.95 -4.92
C ARG A 146 -4.72 -16.30 -4.17
N GLN A 147 -3.79 -17.11 -3.67
CA GLN A 147 -2.62 -16.63 -2.95
C GLN A 147 -1.64 -15.90 -3.88
N GLU A 148 -1.43 -16.43 -5.10
CA GLU A 148 -0.65 -15.74 -6.13
C GLU A 148 -1.29 -14.41 -6.52
N TRP A 149 -2.60 -14.40 -6.80
CA TRP A 149 -3.31 -13.16 -7.15
C TRP A 149 -3.26 -12.12 -6.01
N ASN A 150 -3.34 -12.57 -4.76
CA ASN A 150 -3.16 -11.68 -3.61
C ASN A 150 -1.73 -11.11 -3.53
N ALA A 151 -0.70 -11.93 -3.73
CA ALA A 151 0.68 -11.46 -3.79
C ALA A 151 0.89 -10.47 -4.95
N ARG A 152 0.30 -10.73 -6.12
CA ARG A 152 0.32 -9.84 -7.28
C ARG A 152 -0.36 -8.49 -7.00
N THR A 153 -1.46 -8.52 -6.25
CA THR A 153 -2.14 -7.30 -5.80
C THR A 153 -1.25 -6.48 -4.87
N HIS A 154 -0.56 -7.13 -3.92
CA HIS A 154 0.41 -6.47 -3.05
C HIS A 154 1.57 -5.85 -3.83
N LEU A 155 2.13 -6.56 -4.82
CA LEU A 155 3.17 -6.02 -5.71
C LEU A 155 2.76 -4.66 -6.31
N ILE A 156 1.53 -4.55 -6.82
CA ILE A 156 1.04 -3.31 -7.43
C ILE A 156 0.72 -2.24 -6.38
N VAL A 157 0.06 -2.61 -5.27
CA VAL A 157 -0.31 -1.66 -4.21
C VAL A 157 0.93 -1.10 -3.51
N ASP A 158 1.94 -1.92 -3.25
CA ASP A 158 3.20 -1.50 -2.62
C ASP A 158 3.99 -0.57 -3.56
N PHE A 159 3.94 -0.83 -4.87
CA PHE A 159 4.53 0.07 -5.85
C PHE A 159 3.84 1.44 -5.85
N VAL A 160 2.51 1.47 -5.95
CA VAL A 160 1.72 2.71 -6.03
C VAL A 160 1.78 3.50 -4.72
N SER A 161 1.69 2.83 -3.57
CA SER A 161 1.78 3.48 -2.25
C SER A 161 3.20 3.94 -1.91
N GLY A 162 4.23 3.34 -2.52
CA GLY A 162 5.62 3.74 -2.38
C GLY A 162 6.01 4.96 -3.23
N MET A 163 5.10 5.51 -4.04
CA MET A 163 5.36 6.69 -4.86
C MET A 163 5.32 7.98 -4.05
N THR A 164 6.13 8.97 -4.46
CA THR A 164 5.95 10.36 -4.02
C THR A 164 4.89 11.04 -4.90
N ASP A 165 4.25 12.10 -4.39
CA ASP A 165 3.21 12.83 -5.13
C ASP A 165 3.70 13.26 -6.53
N HIS A 166 4.91 13.81 -6.62
CA HIS A 166 5.48 14.24 -7.89
C HIS A 166 5.69 13.08 -8.86
N PHE A 167 6.25 11.97 -8.36
CA PHE A 167 6.51 10.78 -9.18
C PHE A 167 5.20 10.14 -9.66
N ALA A 168 4.17 10.09 -8.83
CA ALA A 168 2.86 9.55 -9.20
C ALA A 168 2.23 10.37 -10.33
N VAL A 169 2.19 11.70 -10.19
CA VAL A 169 1.63 12.60 -11.22
C VAL A 169 2.39 12.45 -12.54
N GLU A 170 3.72 12.45 -12.50
CA GLU A 170 4.54 12.29 -13.70
C GLU A 170 4.33 10.92 -14.36
N THR A 171 4.29 9.84 -13.57
CA THR A 171 4.06 8.48 -14.06
C THR A 171 2.69 8.38 -14.74
N ASN A 172 1.64 8.91 -14.11
CA ASN A 172 0.30 8.91 -14.70
C ASN A 172 0.25 9.68 -16.02
N GLN A 173 0.88 10.87 -16.10
CA GLN A 173 0.92 11.67 -17.33
C GLN A 173 1.69 10.96 -18.46
N ARG A 174 2.79 10.26 -18.14
CA ARG A 174 3.55 9.46 -19.10
C ARG A 174 2.71 8.28 -19.62
N LEU A 175 2.05 7.55 -18.72
CA LEU A 175 1.18 6.42 -19.08
C LEU A 175 -0.05 6.84 -19.88
N ALA A 176 -0.59 8.03 -19.61
CA ALA A 176 -1.70 8.61 -20.37
C ALA A 176 -1.28 9.24 -21.71
N GLY A 177 0.03 9.30 -22.02
CA GLY A 177 0.55 9.92 -23.25
C GLY A 177 0.43 11.45 -23.28
N VAL A 178 0.22 12.09 -22.13
CA VAL A 178 0.13 13.55 -22.00
C VAL A 178 1.51 14.20 -21.97
N ARG A 179 2.52 13.46 -21.46
CA ARG A 179 3.90 13.92 -21.33
C ARG A 179 4.83 12.87 -21.94
N ILE A 180 5.59 13.29 -22.98
CA ILE A 180 6.56 12.46 -23.73
C ILE A 180 7.96 12.98 -23.44
#